data_AF-A0AAJ2G8N3-F1
#
_entry.id   AF-A0AAJ2G8N3-F1
#
_cell.length_a   1.000
_cell.length_b   1.000
_cell.length_c   1.000
_cell.angle_alpha   90.00
_cell.angle_beta   90.00
_cell.angle_gamma   90.00
#
_symmetry.space_group_name_H-M   'P 1'
#
loop_
_entity.id
_entity.type
_entity.pdbx_description
1 polymer ?
#
loop_
_entity_poly.entity_id
_entity_poly.type
_entity_poly.pdbx_seq_one_letter_code
_entity_poly.pdbx_strand_id
1 'polypeptide(L)'
;MDERELTDLEKEAEKYFESGYSIPRADGFGHDHYKFIGTSKLSVDTAVLRKLKSEELRTYPLQKLVDFYKDQEVKVQAQRNKAKS
;
A
#
# COMPACT_ATOMS: atom_id res chain seq x y z
N MET A 1 5.35 15.29 -17.87
CA MET A 1 5.02 13.88 -17.55
C MET A 1 3.74 13.60 -18.29
N ASP A 2 3.70 12.62 -19.20
CA ASP A 2 2.50 12.29 -19.98
C ASP A 2 1.36 11.87 -19.05
N GLU A 3 0.27 12.64 -19.06
CA GLU A 3 -0.99 12.35 -18.38
C GLU A 3 -1.65 11.12 -19.04
N ARG A 4 -1.45 9.95 -18.43
CA ARG A 4 -2.29 8.78 -18.69
C ARG A 4 -3.43 8.78 -17.68
N GLU A 5 -4.62 8.39 -18.12
CA GLU A 5 -5.76 8.20 -17.24
C GLU A 5 -5.47 7.04 -16.27
N LEU A 6 -5.58 7.29 -14.96
CA LEU A 6 -5.38 6.28 -13.93
C LEU A 6 -6.43 5.17 -14.08
N THR A 7 -5.97 3.92 -14.02
CA THR A 7 -6.86 2.76 -14.04
C THR A 7 -7.77 2.72 -12.81
N ASP A 8 -8.94 2.06 -12.88
CA ASP A 8 -9.84 1.90 -11.71
C ASP A 8 -9.11 1.34 -10.49
N LEU A 9 -8.19 0.41 -10.72
CA LEU A 9 -7.35 -0.22 -9.70
C LEU A 9 -6.35 0.77 -9.10
N GLU A 10 -5.76 1.68 -9.89
CA GLU A 10 -4.90 2.77 -9.41
C GLU A 10 -5.67 3.82 -8.61
N LYS A 11 -6.91 4.12 -9.00
CA LYS A 11 -7.79 5.03 -8.25
C LYS A 11 -8.20 4.44 -6.90
N GLU A 12 -8.52 3.13 -6.86
CA GLU A 12 -8.78 2.42 -5.60
C GLU A 12 -7.53 2.39 -4.72
N ALA A 13 -6.40 2.03 -5.32
CA ALA A 13 -5.09 2.06 -4.69
C ALA A 13 -4.82 3.41 -4.00
N GLU A 14 -4.95 4.53 -4.72
CA GLU A 14 -4.62 5.87 -4.22
C GLU A 14 -5.35 6.18 -2.89
N LYS A 15 -6.62 5.77 -2.75
CA LYS A 15 -7.40 5.93 -1.51
C LYS A 15 -6.79 5.21 -0.30
N TYR A 16 -6.22 4.02 -0.50
CA TYR A 16 -5.61 3.24 0.57
C TYR A 16 -4.18 3.68 0.89
N PHE A 17 -3.51 4.33 -0.07
CA PHE A 17 -2.07 4.54 -0.04
C PHE A 17 -1.60 5.87 0.57
N GLU A 18 -2.51 6.80 0.87
CA GLU A 18 -2.17 8.13 1.38
C GLU A 18 -1.49 8.08 2.77
N SER A 19 -1.77 7.05 3.57
CA SER A 19 -1.38 6.99 5.00
C SER A 19 -0.04 6.30 5.32
N GLY A 20 0.66 5.72 4.34
CA GLY A 20 1.89 4.95 4.58
C GLY A 20 1.66 3.60 5.29
N TYR A 21 2.57 2.64 5.10
CA TYR A 21 2.31 1.23 5.39
C TYR A 21 3.47 0.50 6.02
N SER A 22 3.20 -0.25 7.08
CA SER A 22 4.17 -1.03 7.83
C SER A 22 4.22 -2.49 7.34
N ILE A 23 5.23 -2.87 6.55
CA ILE A 23 5.52 -4.28 6.21
C ILE A 23 6.34 -4.91 7.33
N PRO A 24 5.94 -6.05 7.91
CA PRO A 24 6.78 -6.75 8.88
C PRO A 24 8.11 -7.18 8.25
N ARG A 25 9.21 -6.94 8.94
CA ARG A 25 10.53 -7.34 8.44
C ARG A 25 10.67 -8.86 8.44
N ALA A 26 11.48 -9.38 7.52
CA ALA A 26 11.74 -10.82 7.41
C ALA A 26 12.42 -11.41 8.65
N ASP A 27 13.15 -10.59 9.43
CA ASP A 27 13.79 -11.00 10.68
C ASP A 27 12.82 -11.11 11.87
N GLY A 28 11.55 -10.72 11.69
CA GLY A 28 10.51 -10.78 12.73
C GLY A 28 10.56 -9.64 13.75
N PHE A 29 11.58 -8.79 13.76
CA PHE A 29 11.67 -7.61 14.62
C PHE A 29 11.32 -6.31 13.89
N GLY A 30 10.10 -5.85 14.15
CA GLY A 30 9.63 -4.54 13.73
C GLY A 30 9.03 -4.54 12.32
N HIS A 31 8.70 -3.32 11.88
CA HIS A 31 8.06 -3.11 10.59
C HIS A 31 8.82 -2.03 9.81
N ASP A 32 8.96 -2.25 8.52
CA ASP A 32 9.44 -1.24 7.58
C ASP A 32 8.26 -0.49 7.02
N HIS A 33 8.32 0.83 7.07
CA HIS A 33 7.27 1.67 6.54
C HIS A 33 7.53 1.99 5.06
N TYR A 34 6.53 1.84 4.21
CA TYR A 34 6.56 2.11 2.79
C TYR A 34 5.40 3.03 2.39
N LYS A 35 5.62 3.86 1.39
CA LYS A 35 4.64 4.71 0.73
C LYS A 35 4.50 4.26 -0.71
N PHE A 36 3.28 4.06 -1.18
CA PHE A 36 3.06 3.83 -2.60
C PHE A 36 3.28 5.13 -3.36
N ILE A 37 4.03 5.03 -4.46
CA ILE A 37 4.41 6.17 -5.29
C ILE A 37 3.88 6.05 -6.73
N GLY A 38 3.07 5.01 -7.01
CA GLY A 38 2.51 4.73 -8.32
C GLY A 38 2.76 3.29 -8.76
N THR A 39 2.39 2.99 -10.00
CA THR A 39 2.62 1.69 -10.64
C THR A 39 3.90 1.69 -11.49
N SER A 40 4.39 0.50 -11.81
CA SER A 40 5.57 0.33 -12.64
C SER A 40 5.27 0.72 -14.08
N LYS A 41 6.22 1.40 -14.73
CA LYS A 41 6.11 1.75 -16.16
C LYS A 41 5.97 0.53 -17.08
N LEU A 42 6.41 -0.64 -16.61
CA LEU A 42 6.40 -1.91 -17.35
C LEU A 42 5.09 -2.69 -17.17
N SER A 43 4.39 -2.49 -16.05
CA SER A 43 3.16 -3.22 -15.71
C SER A 43 2.36 -2.41 -14.70
N VAL A 44 1.14 -2.04 -15.09
CA VAL A 44 0.16 -1.35 -14.24
C VAL A 44 -0.30 -2.23 -13.07
N ASP A 45 -0.20 -3.56 -13.21
CA ASP A 45 -0.48 -4.53 -12.16
C ASP A 45 0.63 -4.60 -11.09
N THR A 46 1.70 -3.83 -11.24
CA THR A 46 2.82 -3.81 -10.29
C THR A 46 2.89 -2.47 -9.60
N ALA A 47 2.54 -2.44 -8.32
CA ALA A 47 2.71 -1.30 -7.45
C ALA A 47 4.19 -1.07 -7.11
N VAL A 48 4.62 0.19 -7.11
CA VAL A 48 5.92 0.64 -6.66
C VAL A 48 5.78 1.32 -5.30
N LEU A 49 6.48 0.77 -4.33
CA LEU A 49 6.52 1.22 -2.95
C LEU A 49 7.91 1.80 -2.65
N ARG A 50 7.96 2.97 -2.02
CA ARG A 50 9.19 3.58 -1.51
C ARG A 50 9.22 3.50 0.00
N LYS A 51 10.33 3.04 0.58
CA LYS A 51 10.52 3.01 2.04
C LYS A 51 10.52 4.44 2.61
N LEU A 52 9.90 4.68 3.76
CA LEU A 52 9.80 6.04 4.32
C LEU A 52 11.15 6.59 4.81
N LYS A 53 12.03 5.72 5.33
CA LYS A 53 13.33 6.09 5.90
C LYS A 53 14.51 5.78 4.96
N SER A 54 14.26 5.42 3.71
CA SER A 54 15.29 5.06 2.73
C SER A 54 14.78 5.29 1.31
N GLU A 55 15.67 5.51 0.35
CA GLU A 55 15.28 5.57 -1.07
C GLU A 55 15.00 4.20 -1.69
N GLU A 56 15.07 3.13 -0.89
CA GLU A 56 14.75 1.77 -1.30
C GLU A 56 13.35 1.67 -1.91
N LEU A 57 13.32 1.17 -3.15
CA LEU A 57 12.09 0.88 -3.88
C LEU A 57 11.82 -0.62 -3.85
N ARG A 58 10.55 -0.96 -3.67
CA ARG A 58 10.06 -2.34 -3.70
C ARG A 58 8.86 -2.43 -4.61
N THR A 59 8.78 -3.48 -5.39
CA THR A 59 7.65 -3.74 -6.28
C THR A 59 6.79 -4.86 -5.72
N TYR A 60 5.47 -4.67 -5.73
CA TYR A 60 4.50 -5.66 -5.30
C TYR A 60 3.36 -5.75 -6.32
N PRO A 61 2.69 -6.92 -6.47
CA PRO A 61 1.48 -6.99 -7.27
C PRO A 61 0.41 -6.05 -6.69
N LEU A 62 -0.08 -5.11 -7.50
CA LEU A 62 -1.04 -4.07 -7.13
C LEU A 62 -2.30 -4.69 -6.52
N GLN A 63 -2.82 -5.74 -7.13
CA GLN A 63 -3.99 -6.47 -6.63
C GLN A 63 -3.77 -7.01 -5.21
N LYS A 64 -2.68 -7.76 -4.99
CA LYS A 64 -2.34 -8.31 -3.66
C LYS A 64 -2.14 -7.21 -2.62
N LEU A 65 -1.58 -6.09 -3.06
CA LEU A 65 -1.40 -4.92 -2.23
C LEU A 65 -2.79 -4.40 -1.81
N VAL A 66 -3.67 -4.06 -2.76
CA VAL A 66 -5.04 -3.58 -2.48
C VAL A 66 -5.81 -4.55 -1.56
N ASP A 67 -5.79 -5.84 -1.83
CA ASP A 67 -6.44 -6.86 -0.99
C ASP A 67 -5.93 -6.84 0.46
N PHE A 68 -4.62 -6.71 0.65
CA PHE A 68 -4.03 -6.59 1.97
C PHE A 68 -4.53 -5.34 2.73
N TYR A 69 -4.67 -4.19 2.05
CA TYR A 69 -5.17 -2.98 2.72
C TYR A 69 -6.65 -3.05 3.04
N LYS A 70 -7.47 -3.65 2.17
CA LYS A 70 -8.88 -3.93 2.48
C LYS A 70 -8.98 -4.75 3.76
N ASP A 71 -8.13 -5.76 3.92
CA ASP A 71 -8.08 -6.56 5.16
C ASP A 71 -7.62 -5.74 6.39
N GLN A 72 -6.63 -4.87 6.25
CA GLN A 72 -6.18 -3.98 7.34
C GLN A 72 -7.27 -2.97 7.76
N GLU A 73 -7.96 -2.35 6.81
CA GLU A 73 -9.03 -1.39 7.08
C GLU A 73 -10.17 -2.05 7.86
N VAL A 74 -10.58 -3.25 7.45
CA VAL A 74 -11.57 -4.06 8.16
C VAL A 74 -11.12 -4.34 9.60
N LYS A 75 -9.86 -4.72 9.81
CA LYS A 75 -9.30 -4.97 11.14
C LYS A 75 -9.25 -3.72 12.02
N VAL A 76 -8.81 -2.58 11.47
CA VAL A 76 -8.78 -1.29 12.17
C VAL A 76 -10.19 -0.85 12.54
N GLN A 77 -11.16 -1.02 11.63
CA GLN A 77 -12.55 -0.67 11.89
C GLN A 77 -13.19 -1.59 12.94
N ALA A 78 -12.88 -2.88 12.92
CA ALA A 78 -13.29 -3.82 13.97
C ALA A 78 -12.70 -3.43 15.34
N GLN A 79 -11.43 -3.03 15.41
CA GLN A 79 -10.83 -2.53 16.65
C GLN A 79 -11.46 -1.22 17.12
N ARG A 80 -11.75 -0.29 16.21
CA ARG A 80 -12.47 0.97 16.52
C ARG A 80 -13.86 0.72 17.07
N ASN A 81 -14.61 -0.23 16.49
CA ASN A 81 -15.93 -0.59 16.99
C ASN A 81 -15.84 -1.21 18.39
N LYS A 82 -14.84 -2.08 18.63
CA LYS A 82 -14.59 -2.67 19.94
C LYS A 82 -14.18 -1.65 21.00
N ALA A 83 -13.51 -0.56 20.62
CA ALA A 83 -13.14 0.52 21.53
C ALA A 83 -14.27 1.52 21.83
N LYS A 84 -15.38 1.46 21.07
CA LYS A 84 -16.57 2.31 21.26
C LYS A 84 -17.72 1.63 22.00
N SER A 85 -17.63 0.32 22.26
CA SER A 85 -18.55 -0.44 23.13
C SER A 85 -17.93 -0.62 24.50
#